data_AF-A0A8J3UXT8-F1
#
_entry.id   AF-A0A8J3UXT8-F1
#
_cell.length_a   1.000
_cell.length_b   1.000
_cell.length_c   1.000
_cell.angle_alpha   90.00
_cell.angle_beta   90.00
_cell.angle_gamma   90.00
#
_symmetry.space_group_name_H-M   'P 1'
#
loop_
_entity.id
_entity.type
_entity.pdbx_description
1 polymer ?
#
loop_
_entity_poly.entity_id
_entity_poly.type
_entity_poly.pdbx_seq_one_letter_code
_entity_poly.pdbx_strand_id
1 'polypeptide(L)'
;MVQLASGRPVSDRLESVGTALSWVTTVARLVLGVSLFVAGAIKIGAPAVSVQAVKAYQLLPDTAATFVGHGLPIVEMIVGVLLVLGLLARPSAVVGGLLMVAFIIGISSAWARGLRIDCGCFGGGGTVGADQDPGYIWELLRDAGYLLCAAWIIYKPPGRLAMDSALGLTGSRDADASFVGDEDGETD
;
A
#
# COMPACT_ATOMS: atom_id res chain seq x y z
N MET A 1 39.58 -22.60 -18.09
CA MET A 1 38.25 -23.20 -17.90
C MET A 1 37.90 -23.10 -16.42
N VAL A 2 37.13 -22.08 -16.02
CA VAL A 2 36.73 -21.90 -14.62
C VAL A 2 35.43 -22.68 -14.41
N GLN A 3 35.57 -23.82 -13.73
CA GLN A 3 34.48 -24.69 -13.33
C GLN A 3 33.79 -24.05 -12.11
N LEU A 4 32.70 -23.31 -12.33
CA LEU A 4 31.86 -22.82 -11.24
C LEU A 4 31.03 -23.99 -10.69
N ALA A 5 31.24 -24.28 -9.41
CA ALA A 5 30.85 -25.49 -8.66
C ALA A 5 29.34 -25.71 -8.44
N SER A 6 28.47 -25.34 -9.37
CA SER A 6 27.02 -25.55 -9.25
C SER A 6 26.44 -25.76 -10.65
N GLY A 7 26.33 -27.02 -11.07
CA GLY A 7 25.87 -27.46 -12.40
C GLY A 7 24.39 -27.22 -12.73
N ARG A 8 23.89 -25.99 -12.52
CA ARG A 8 22.62 -25.53 -13.08
C ARG A 8 22.92 -24.53 -14.21
N PRO A 9 22.36 -24.71 -15.42
CA PRO A 9 22.52 -23.74 -16.49
C PRO A 9 21.97 -22.37 -16.05
N VAL A 10 22.53 -21.30 -16.61
CA VAL A 10 22.16 -19.91 -16.27
C VAL A 10 20.65 -19.67 -16.46
N SER A 11 20.03 -20.35 -17.43
CA SER A 11 18.57 -20.35 -17.66
C SER A 11 17.77 -20.75 -16.42
N ASP A 12 18.11 -21.85 -15.77
CA ASP A 12 17.38 -22.37 -14.60
C ASP A 12 17.46 -21.41 -13.41
N ARG A 13 18.59 -20.71 -13.27
CA ARG A 13 18.77 -19.70 -12.23
C ARG A 13 17.90 -18.47 -12.51
N LEU A 14 17.81 -18.04 -13.77
CA LEU A 14 16.96 -16.91 -14.18
C LEU A 14 15.47 -17.23 -14.01
N GLU A 15 15.04 -18.43 -14.38
CA GLU A 15 13.65 -18.88 -14.20
C GLU A 15 13.25 -19.05 -12.72
N SER A 16 14.16 -19.59 -11.90
CA SER A 16 13.96 -19.71 -10.45
C SER A 16 13.84 -18.34 -9.78
N VAL A 17 14.67 -17.36 -10.17
CA VAL A 17 14.61 -15.99 -9.64
C VAL A 17 13.34 -15.28 -10.08
N GLY A 18 12.94 -15.40 -11.35
CA GLY A 18 11.69 -14.82 -11.86
C GLY A 18 10.44 -15.40 -11.18
N THR A 19 10.46 -16.71 -10.88
CA THR A 19 9.36 -17.38 -10.17
C THR A 19 9.31 -16.96 -8.70
N ALA A 20 10.45 -16.89 -8.01
CA ALA A 20 10.51 -16.41 -6.62
C ALA A 20 10.03 -14.96 -6.50
N LEU A 21 10.46 -14.06 -7.38
CA LEU A 21 10.02 -12.66 -7.41
C LEU A 21 8.49 -12.55 -7.58
N SER A 22 7.91 -13.40 -8.41
CA SER A 22 6.46 -13.43 -8.64
C SER A 22 5.67 -13.86 -7.41
N TRP A 23 6.18 -14.84 -6.65
CA TRP A 23 5.61 -15.25 -5.38
C TRP A 23 5.73 -14.17 -4.32
N VAL A 24 6.89 -13.50 -4.23
CA VAL A 24 7.09 -12.36 -3.32
C VAL A 24 6.09 -11.24 -3.60
N THR A 25 5.90 -10.86 -4.87
CA THR A 25 4.89 -9.84 -5.23
C THR A 25 3.48 -10.28 -4.86
N THR A 26 3.15 -11.56 -5.03
CA THR A 26 1.85 -12.12 -4.65
C THR A 26 1.63 -12.04 -3.14
N VAL A 27 2.63 -12.43 -2.34
CA VAL A 27 2.56 -12.34 -0.88
C VAL A 27 2.45 -10.89 -0.43
N ALA A 28 3.27 -9.98 -0.95
CA ALA A 28 3.21 -8.56 -0.64
C ALA A 28 1.82 -7.96 -0.92
N ARG A 29 1.23 -8.34 -2.06
CA ARG A 29 -0.12 -7.93 -2.47
C ARG A 29 -1.19 -8.45 -1.50
N LEU A 30 -1.11 -9.72 -1.10
CA LEU A 30 -2.05 -10.30 -0.14
C LEU A 30 -1.90 -9.68 1.25
N VAL A 31 -0.67 -9.47 1.72
CA VAL A 31 -0.41 -8.82 3.02
C VAL A 31 -1.01 -7.41 3.05
N LEU A 32 -0.69 -6.58 2.05
CA LEU A 32 -1.23 -5.22 1.97
C LEU A 32 -2.76 -5.22 1.80
N GLY A 33 -3.27 -6.01 0.85
CA GLY A 33 -4.68 -6.05 0.49
C GLY A 33 -5.58 -6.59 1.61
N VAL A 34 -5.21 -7.71 2.23
CA VAL A 34 -5.96 -8.28 3.36
C VAL A 34 -5.93 -7.32 4.54
N SER A 35 -4.78 -6.71 4.84
CA SER A 35 -4.67 -5.76 5.96
C SER A 35 -5.58 -4.55 5.76
N LEU A 36 -5.58 -3.94 4.57
CA LEU A 36 -6.48 -2.84 4.23
C LEU A 36 -7.95 -3.26 4.30
N PHE A 37 -8.29 -4.42 3.75
CA PHE A 37 -9.67 -4.92 3.77
C PHE A 37 -10.17 -5.14 5.19
N VAL A 38 -9.38 -5.82 6.03
CA VAL A 38 -9.73 -6.10 7.43
C VAL A 38 -9.82 -4.79 8.22
N ALA A 39 -8.87 -3.86 8.02
CA ALA A 39 -8.89 -2.55 8.65
C ALA A 39 -10.17 -1.77 8.33
N GLY A 40 -10.60 -1.74 7.06
CA GLY A 40 -11.83 -1.07 6.65
C GLY A 40 -13.09 -1.80 7.14
N ALA A 41 -13.11 -3.13 7.07
CA ALA A 41 -14.24 -3.95 7.51
C ALA A 41 -14.50 -3.83 9.02
N ILE A 42 -13.45 -3.69 9.84
CA ILE A 42 -13.63 -3.43 11.27
C ILE A 42 -14.22 -2.03 11.50
N LYS A 43 -13.73 -1.01 10.79
CA LYS A 43 -14.21 0.37 10.94
C LYS A 43 -15.65 0.57 10.46
N ILE A 44 -16.12 -0.20 9.47
CA ILE A 44 -17.50 -0.09 8.97
C ILE A 44 -18.54 -0.55 10.01
N GLY A 45 -18.16 -1.44 10.93
CA GLY A 45 -19.03 -1.88 12.03
C GLY A 45 -19.26 -0.79 13.09
N ALA A 46 -18.36 0.19 13.18
CA ALA A 46 -18.43 1.29 14.15
C ALA A 46 -17.95 2.62 13.52
N PRO A 47 -18.70 3.20 12.55
CA PRO A 47 -18.27 4.37 11.81
C PRO A 47 -18.04 5.61 12.70
N ALA A 48 -18.75 5.70 13.83
CA ALA A 48 -18.54 6.75 14.83
C ALA A 48 -17.11 6.72 15.43
N VAL A 49 -16.57 5.51 15.66
CA VAL A 49 -15.22 5.32 16.20
C VAL A 49 -14.18 5.73 15.16
N SER A 50 -14.40 5.41 13.88
CA SER A 50 -13.55 5.85 12.78
C SER A 50 -13.47 7.38 12.69
N VAL A 51 -14.62 8.07 12.78
CA VAL A 51 -14.65 9.54 12.81
C VAL A 51 -13.92 10.09 14.04
N GLN A 52 -14.13 9.49 15.21
CA GLN A 52 -13.45 9.91 16.43
C GLN A 52 -11.93 9.74 16.33
N ALA A 53 -11.46 8.64 15.74
CA ALA A 53 -10.04 8.40 15.49
C ALA A 53 -9.44 9.51 14.61
N VAL A 54 -10.07 9.84 13.48
CA VAL A 54 -9.60 10.91 12.59
C VAL A 54 -9.61 12.28 13.28
N LYS A 55 -10.64 12.58 14.07
CA LYS A 55 -10.71 13.83 14.84
C LYS A 55 -9.63 13.94 15.92
N ALA A 56 -9.23 12.81 16.51
CA ALA A 56 -8.20 12.78 17.55
C ALA A 56 -6.82 13.25 17.05
N TYR A 57 -6.55 13.13 15.74
CA TYR A 57 -5.33 13.69 15.14
C TYR A 57 -5.30 15.23 15.16
N GLN A 58 -6.44 15.91 15.27
CA GLN A 58 -6.53 17.38 15.25
C GLN A 58 -5.78 18.01 14.05
N LEU A 59 -5.81 17.33 12.90
CA LEU A 59 -5.14 17.78 11.67
C LEU A 59 -6.09 18.45 10.68
N LEU A 60 -7.39 18.12 10.75
CA LEU A 60 -8.42 18.61 9.84
C LEU A 60 -9.53 19.32 10.64
N PRO A 61 -10.24 20.28 10.03
CA PRO A 61 -11.48 20.82 10.59
C PRO A 61 -12.53 19.71 10.79
N ASP A 62 -13.41 19.87 11.77
CA ASP A 62 -14.39 18.85 12.17
C ASP A 62 -15.22 18.28 11.01
N THR A 63 -15.67 19.14 10.10
CA THR A 63 -16.45 18.74 8.92
C THR A 63 -15.63 17.82 8.02
N ALA A 64 -14.40 18.20 7.69
CA ALA A 64 -13.50 17.41 6.86
C ALA A 64 -13.08 16.11 7.53
N ALA A 65 -12.78 16.13 8.84
CA ALA A 65 -12.47 14.95 9.62
C ALA A 65 -13.63 13.94 9.64
N THR A 66 -14.88 14.42 9.67
CA THR A 66 -16.08 13.57 9.61
C THR A 66 -16.22 12.91 8.23
N PHE A 67 -16.02 13.66 7.15
CA PHE A 67 -16.03 13.10 5.80
C PHE A 67 -14.93 12.05 5.60
N VAL A 68 -13.71 12.34 6.03
CA VAL A 68 -12.59 11.41 5.94
C VAL A 68 -12.85 10.17 6.80
N GLY A 69 -13.34 10.32 8.03
CA GLY A 69 -13.64 9.19 8.93
C GLY A 69 -14.69 8.22 8.39
N HIS A 70 -15.65 8.70 7.60
CA HIS A 70 -16.63 7.85 6.92
C HIS A 70 -16.12 7.28 5.59
N GLY A 71 -15.38 8.07 4.81
CA GLY A 71 -14.90 7.66 3.49
C GLY A 71 -13.72 6.70 3.55
N LEU A 72 -12.81 6.88 4.51
CA LEU A 72 -11.58 6.11 4.63
C LEU A 72 -11.83 4.58 4.72
N PRO A 73 -12.75 4.07 5.57
CA PRO A 73 -13.05 2.64 5.62
C PRO A 73 -13.51 2.06 4.27
N ILE A 74 -14.28 2.83 3.50
CA ILE A 74 -14.78 2.42 2.19
C ILE A 74 -13.63 2.30 1.20
N VAL A 75 -12.73 3.29 1.18
CA VAL A 75 -11.53 3.27 0.32
C VAL A 75 -10.63 2.09 0.71
N GLU A 76 -10.37 1.88 2.00
CA GLU A 76 -9.58 0.76 2.52
C GLU A 76 -10.14 -0.60 2.04
N MET A 77 -11.46 -0.79 2.12
CA MET A 77 -12.11 -2.02 1.66
C MET A 77 -12.00 -2.22 0.15
N ILE A 78 -12.30 -1.20 -0.65
CA ILE A 78 -12.26 -1.28 -2.12
C ILE A 78 -10.84 -1.61 -2.58
N VAL A 79 -9.85 -0.85 -2.09
CA VAL A 79 -8.43 -1.07 -2.42
C VAL A 79 -7.96 -2.44 -1.94
N GLY A 80 -8.38 -2.86 -0.74
CA GLY A 80 -8.07 -4.17 -0.19
C GLY A 80 -8.57 -5.32 -1.07
N VAL A 81 -9.83 -5.27 -1.51
CA VAL A 81 -10.42 -6.28 -2.41
C VAL A 81 -9.70 -6.28 -3.76
N LEU A 82 -9.48 -5.12 -4.37
CA LEU A 82 -8.78 -5.02 -5.65
C LEU A 82 -7.38 -5.62 -5.60
N LEU A 83 -6.62 -5.35 -4.52
CA LEU A 83 -5.32 -5.98 -4.30
C LEU A 83 -5.43 -7.49 -4.10
N VAL A 84 -6.34 -7.98 -3.26
CA VAL A 84 -6.52 -9.42 -3.03
C VAL A 84 -6.83 -10.16 -4.34
N LEU A 85 -7.73 -9.61 -5.16
CA LEU A 85 -8.07 -10.15 -6.47
C LEU A 85 -6.94 -9.94 -7.51
N GLY A 86 -6.09 -8.92 -7.32
CA GLY A 86 -5.09 -8.49 -8.31
C GLY A 86 -5.70 -7.90 -9.55
N LEU A 87 -6.82 -7.23 -9.36
CA LEU A 87 -7.43 -6.39 -10.35
C LEU A 87 -6.96 -4.97 -10.10
N LEU A 88 -6.52 -4.26 -11.13
CA LEU A 88 -5.95 -2.92 -11.01
C LEU A 88 -4.85 -2.88 -9.91
N ALA A 89 -3.99 -3.89 -9.87
CA ALA A 89 -3.07 -4.14 -8.76
C ALA A 89 -2.08 -2.99 -8.56
N ARG A 90 -1.58 -2.40 -9.67
CA ARG A 90 -0.68 -1.24 -9.64
C ARG A 90 -1.36 0.02 -9.09
N PRO A 91 -2.46 0.53 -9.67
CA PRO A 91 -3.13 1.72 -9.14
C PRO A 91 -3.67 1.48 -7.72
N SER A 92 -4.15 0.28 -7.40
CA SER A 92 -4.57 -0.07 -6.03
C SER A 92 -3.39 -0.03 -5.05
N ALA A 93 -2.20 -0.49 -5.45
CA ALA A 93 -1.00 -0.37 -4.64
C ALA A 93 -0.53 1.08 -4.47
N VAL A 94 -0.69 1.93 -5.49
CA VAL A 94 -0.43 3.38 -5.38
C VAL A 94 -1.36 4.01 -4.35
N VAL A 95 -2.68 3.77 -4.46
CA VAL A 95 -3.65 4.32 -3.51
C VAL A 95 -3.38 3.78 -2.10
N GLY A 96 -3.16 2.47 -1.94
CA GLY A 96 -2.80 1.86 -0.67
C GLY A 96 -1.50 2.42 -0.07
N GLY A 97 -0.48 2.67 -0.89
CA GLY A 97 0.77 3.30 -0.48
C GLY A 97 0.58 4.75 -0.03
N LEU A 98 -0.23 5.54 -0.76
CA LEU A 98 -0.57 6.91 -0.37
C LEU A 98 -1.32 6.95 0.96
N LEU A 99 -2.22 5.98 1.21
CA LEU A 99 -2.87 5.84 2.51
C LEU A 99 -1.86 5.55 3.63
N MET A 100 -0.90 4.64 3.42
CA MET A 100 0.15 4.37 4.40
C MET A 100 1.00 5.61 4.68
N VAL A 101 1.35 6.39 3.65
CA VAL A 101 2.07 7.67 3.83
C VAL A 101 1.25 8.65 4.65
N ALA A 102 -0.05 8.78 4.37
CA ALA A 102 -0.93 9.66 5.13
C ALA A 102 -1.02 9.24 6.62
N PHE A 103 -1.13 7.95 6.92
CA PHE A 103 -1.10 7.44 8.29
C PHE A 103 0.24 7.71 8.98
N ILE A 104 1.37 7.40 8.33
CA ILE A 104 2.70 7.67 8.85
C ILE A 104 2.87 9.15 9.22
N ILE A 105 2.43 10.06 8.34
CA ILE A 105 2.46 11.51 8.60
C ILE A 105 1.55 11.86 9.77
N GLY A 106 0.33 11.31 9.82
CA GLY A 106 -0.62 11.53 10.90
C GLY A 106 -0.07 11.11 12.27
N ILE A 107 0.43 9.88 12.37
CA ILE A 107 1.00 9.29 13.59
C ILE A 107 2.22 10.09 14.04
N SER A 108 3.15 10.37 13.11
CA SER A 108 4.37 11.15 13.40
C SER A 108 4.03 12.56 13.88
N SER A 109 3.02 13.20 13.29
CA SER A 109 2.55 14.52 13.71
C SER A 109 1.90 14.50 15.09
N ALA A 110 1.07 13.49 15.39
CA ALA A 110 0.48 13.33 16.71
C ALA A 110 1.55 13.12 17.78
N TRP A 111 2.54 12.28 17.48
CA TRP A 111 3.67 12.01 18.38
C TRP A 111 4.53 13.26 18.63
N ALA A 112 4.87 14.01 17.57
CA ALA A 112 5.65 15.26 17.68
C ALA A 112 4.92 16.35 18.50
N ARG A 113 3.59 16.37 18.48
CA ARG A 113 2.75 17.30 19.28
C ARG A 113 2.45 16.79 20.69
N GLY A 114 2.93 15.60 21.07
CA GLY A 114 2.65 14.99 22.36
C GLY A 114 1.18 14.60 22.55
N LEU A 115 0.41 14.46 21.46
CA LEU A 115 -0.92 13.89 21.54
C LEU A 115 -0.82 12.44 21.98
N ARG A 116 -1.79 11.98 22.77
CA ARG A 116 -1.89 10.59 23.20
C ARG A 116 -3.16 10.00 22.60
N ILE A 117 -2.99 9.36 21.46
CA ILE A 117 -4.10 8.80 20.70
C ILE A 117 -3.83 7.34 20.36
N ASP A 118 -4.90 6.56 20.30
CA ASP A 118 -4.93 5.30 19.57
C ASP A 118 -5.18 5.66 18.11
N CYS A 119 -4.30 5.21 17.21
CA CYS A 119 -4.36 5.57 15.80
C CYS A 119 -5.49 4.86 15.05
N GLY A 120 -6.14 3.87 15.68
CA GLY A 120 -7.42 3.32 15.24
C GLY A 120 -7.38 2.52 13.93
N CYS A 121 -6.19 2.20 13.41
CA CYS A 121 -6.03 1.48 12.15
C CYS A 121 -6.78 0.13 12.11
N PHE A 122 -7.02 -0.52 13.25
CA PHE A 122 -7.73 -1.81 13.37
C PHE A 122 -8.92 -1.79 14.34
N GLY A 123 -9.68 -0.70 14.38
CA GLY A 123 -10.96 -0.64 15.12
C GLY A 123 -10.91 -0.06 16.53
N GLY A 124 -9.75 0.44 16.95
CA GLY A 124 -9.61 1.36 18.07
C GLY A 124 -9.79 2.81 17.64
N GLY A 125 -9.27 3.73 18.46
CA GLY A 125 -9.21 5.14 18.09
C GLY A 125 -9.66 6.11 19.18
N GLY A 126 -9.09 7.31 19.16
CA GLY A 126 -9.42 8.37 20.11
C GLY A 126 -8.30 8.62 21.11
N THR A 127 -8.58 9.41 22.15
CA THR A 127 -7.58 9.79 23.15
C THR A 127 -7.37 8.67 24.16
N VAL A 128 -6.11 8.33 24.46
CA VAL A 128 -5.76 7.33 25.48
C VAL A 128 -5.35 7.99 26.80
N GLY A 129 -5.62 7.28 27.90
CA GLY A 129 -5.29 7.74 29.25
C GLY A 129 -3.78 7.88 29.51
N ALA A 130 -3.41 8.62 30.55
CA ALA A 130 -2.02 8.90 30.89
C ALA A 130 -1.18 7.65 31.21
N ASP A 131 -1.83 6.54 31.52
CA ASP A 131 -1.19 5.30 31.96
C ASP A 131 -1.02 4.28 30.82
N GLN A 132 -1.55 4.58 29.62
CA GLN A 132 -1.57 3.67 28.47
C GLN A 132 -0.59 4.13 27.39
N ASP A 133 0.34 3.26 26.99
CA ASP A 133 1.27 3.53 25.89
C ASP A 133 0.50 3.62 24.56
N PRO A 134 0.59 4.75 23.82
CA PRO A 134 -0.04 4.89 22.51
C PRO A 134 0.50 3.91 21.45
N GLY A 135 1.68 3.31 21.65
CA GLY A 135 2.20 2.28 20.75
C GLY A 135 2.72 2.78 19.39
N TYR A 136 2.98 4.08 19.24
CA TYR A 136 3.32 4.73 17.96
C TYR A 136 4.46 4.05 17.19
N ILE A 137 5.50 3.57 17.87
CA ILE A 137 6.65 2.91 17.21
C ILE A 137 6.19 1.68 16.44
N TRP A 138 5.31 0.87 17.03
CA TRP A 138 4.82 -0.36 16.40
C TRP A 138 3.95 -0.05 15.20
N GLU A 139 3.09 0.95 15.31
CA GLU A 139 2.21 1.38 14.23
C GLU A 139 3.00 1.97 13.06
N LEU A 140 4.01 2.79 13.34
CA LEU A 140 4.88 3.35 12.34
C LEU A 140 5.69 2.26 11.62
N LEU A 141 6.19 1.27 12.35
CA LEU A 141 6.93 0.14 11.78
C LEU A 141 6.03 -0.72 10.88
N ARG A 142 4.81 -0.99 11.33
CA ARG A 142 3.79 -1.72 10.56
C ARG A 142 3.47 -0.97 9.26
N ASP A 143 3.16 0.32 9.35
CA ASP A 143 2.78 1.13 8.19
C ASP A 143 3.95 1.31 7.21
N ALA A 144 5.19 1.41 7.72
CA ALA A 144 6.39 1.36 6.89
C ALA A 144 6.55 0.01 6.18
N GLY A 145 6.28 -1.11 6.86
CA GLY A 145 6.26 -2.44 6.25
C GLY A 145 5.24 -2.57 5.12
N TYR A 146 4.02 -2.03 5.33
CA TYR A 146 2.99 -1.99 4.29
C TYR A 146 3.36 -1.06 3.14
N LEU A 147 3.98 0.08 3.42
CA LEU A 147 4.48 1.00 2.39
C LEU A 147 5.57 0.35 1.52
N LEU A 148 6.47 -0.43 2.13
CA LEU A 148 7.47 -1.21 1.38
C LEU A 148 6.80 -2.27 0.50
N CYS A 149 5.75 -2.94 0.98
CA CYS A 149 4.96 -3.86 0.16
C CYS A 149 4.31 -3.14 -1.04
N ALA A 150 3.71 -1.96 -0.81
CA ALA A 150 3.13 -1.14 -1.88
C ALA A 150 4.19 -0.74 -2.92
N ALA A 151 5.33 -0.22 -2.47
CA ALA A 151 6.44 0.15 -3.34
C ALA A 151 6.93 -1.05 -4.17
N TRP A 152 7.09 -2.21 -3.54
CA TRP A 152 7.49 -3.45 -4.23
C TRP A 152 6.52 -3.81 -5.37
N ILE A 153 5.21 -3.76 -5.12
CA ILE A 153 4.17 -4.06 -6.10
C ILE A 153 4.17 -3.04 -7.26
N ILE A 154 4.48 -1.78 -6.98
CA ILE A 154 4.56 -0.72 -8.01
C ILE A 154 5.77 -0.92 -8.93
N TYR A 155 6.95 -1.22 -8.36
CA TYR A 155 8.18 -1.33 -9.14
C TYR A 155 8.34 -2.66 -9.89
N LYS A 156 7.78 -3.76 -9.38
CA LYS A 156 7.90 -5.10 -10.00
C LYS A 156 6.73 -5.41 -10.94
N PRO A 157 6.93 -6.32 -11.92
CA PRO A 157 5.83 -6.81 -12.75
C PRO A 157 4.73 -7.45 -11.87
N PRO A 158 3.45 -7.36 -12.27
CA PRO A 158 2.35 -7.96 -11.52
C PRO A 158 2.62 -9.46 -11.31
N GLY A 159 2.50 -9.92 -10.06
CA GLY A 159 2.80 -11.31 -9.69
C GLY A 159 1.91 -12.32 -10.44
N ARG A 160 2.31 -13.60 -10.42
CA ARG A 160 1.69 -14.71 -11.18
C ARG A 160 0.17 -14.90 -11.02
N LEU A 161 -0.46 -14.34 -9.98
CA LEU A 161 -1.91 -14.42 -9.70
C LEU A 161 -2.65 -13.09 -9.86
N ALA A 162 -2.06 -12.10 -10.55
CA ALA A 162 -2.78 -10.89 -10.90
C ALA A 162 -3.76 -11.18 -12.04
N MET A 163 -5.06 -10.97 -11.81
CA MET A 163 -6.06 -11.03 -12.87
C MET A 163 -5.77 -10.01 -13.97
N ASP A 164 -5.07 -8.91 -13.66
CA ASP A 164 -4.54 -7.94 -14.65
C ASP A 164 -3.68 -8.59 -15.75
N SER A 165 -2.97 -9.67 -15.43
CA SER A 165 -2.16 -10.41 -16.40
C SER A 165 -3.01 -11.35 -17.26
N ALA A 166 -4.07 -11.92 -16.69
CA ALA A 166 -5.03 -12.74 -17.43
C ALA A 166 -5.95 -11.92 -18.34
N LEU A 167 -6.29 -10.68 -17.94
CA LEU A 167 -7.14 -9.74 -18.67
C LEU A 167 -6.38 -8.84 -19.66
N GLY A 168 -5.05 -8.95 -19.75
CA GLY A 168 -4.24 -8.14 -20.67
C GLY A 168 -4.16 -6.65 -20.31
N LEU A 169 -4.61 -6.26 -19.11
CA LEU A 169 -4.57 -4.88 -18.59
C LEU A 169 -3.15 -4.46 -18.16
N THR A 170 -2.18 -5.37 -18.25
CA THR A 170 -0.75 -5.07 -18.06
C THR A 170 -0.19 -4.38 -19.31
N GLY A 171 -0.79 -3.25 -19.70
CA GLY A 171 -0.48 -2.51 -20.92
C GLY A 171 0.91 -1.86 -20.89
N SER A 172 1.71 -2.23 -21.89
CA SER A 172 2.74 -1.47 -22.60
C SER A 172 3.35 -0.24 -21.91
N ARG A 173 4.51 -0.43 -21.29
CA ARG A 173 5.51 0.67 -21.15
C ARG A 173 6.20 1.04 -22.47
N ASP A 174 5.83 0.37 -23.57
CA ASP A 174 6.42 0.60 -24.89
C ASP A 174 5.77 1.78 -25.64
N ALA A 175 4.61 2.29 -25.20
CA ALA A 175 3.93 3.41 -25.86
C ALA A 175 4.44 4.80 -25.41
N ASP A 176 4.95 4.93 -24.18
CA ASP A 176 5.50 6.20 -23.68
C ASP A 176 6.90 6.50 -24.25
N ALA A 177 7.63 5.48 -24.70
CA ALA A 177 8.94 5.65 -25.32
C ALA A 177 8.85 6.17 -26.78
N SER A 178 7.73 5.94 -27.47
CA SER A 178 7.52 6.44 -28.84
C SER A 178 6.98 7.86 -28.92
N PHE A 179 6.45 8.44 -27.83
CA PHE A 179 5.94 9.81 -27.84
C PHE A 179 7.02 10.86 -27.53
N VAL A 180 8.20 10.44 -27.06
CA VAL A 180 9.30 11.34 -26.66
C VAL A 180 10.45 11.34 -27.68
N GLY A 181 10.29 10.68 -28.84
CA GLY A 181 11.37 10.44 -29.81
C GLY A 181 11.35 11.23 -31.13
N ASP A 182 10.36 12.08 -31.40
CA ASP A 182 10.21 12.76 -32.70
C ASP A 182 10.18 14.30 -32.58
N GLU A 183 11.19 14.91 -31.94
CA GLU A 183 11.40 16.38 -32.02
C GLU A 183 12.81 16.79 -32.48
N ASP A 184 13.52 15.92 -33.20
CA ASP A 184 14.86 16.23 -33.70
C ASP A 184 14.84 16.55 -35.21
N GLY A 185 14.48 17.80 -35.52
CA GLY A 185 15.16 18.63 -36.53
C GLY A 185 15.02 18.27 -38.02
N GLU A 186 14.11 18.96 -38.70
CA GLU A 186 14.22 19.24 -40.15
C GLU A 186 14.22 20.77 -40.34
N THR A 187 15.42 21.33 -40.47
CA THR A 187 15.66 22.65 -41.08
C THR A 187 16.87 22.52 -41.99
N ASP A 188 16.60 22.35 -43.29
CA ASP A 188 17.29 23.02 -44.40
C ASP A 188 16.44 22.93 -45.68
#